data_AF-A0A5E4QKZ1-F1
#
_entry.id   AF-A0A5E4QKZ1-F1
#
_cell.length_a   1.000
_cell.length_b   1.000
_cell.length_c   1.000
_cell.angle_alpha   90.00
_cell.angle_beta   90.00
_cell.angle_gamma   90.00
#
_symmetry.space_group_name_H-M   'P 1'
#
loop_
_entity.id
_entity.type
_entity.pdbx_description
1 polymer ?
#
loop_
_entity_poly.entity_id
_entity_poly.type
_entity_poly.pdbx_seq_one_letter_code
_entity_poly.pdbx_strand_id
1 'polypeptide(L)'
;MEQLRFDGRVAVVTGAGGGLGKAYALLLASRGAKVVVNDLGSARDGVGKSNFADAVVKEIRDKGGEAVADYNSVVEGEKLIKTALDNYGRVDILINNAGILRDKSFQKLSEQDWDLIQAVHLKGAYKTTQAAWETFKKQNFGRVIMTSSNAGLMGNFGQSNYSAAKMGLVGLASTLAIEGAKYNIKVNTIVPTAASRLTEDILPPDMFQAMKPELIAPVVAYMVHESFEDSGIIIDSTLGFAHKAHIVRAPGVPLSHEDFSALPTFFILPGMSMESPVVADSMPPGKHADFTNILHGEQYLEIVNEFPGTEGAYVDLKNVVKEGNATAGQAQTQSSAGTLKSDSLFAKIQDGIKANPDKAKTLDLKSSLSVYEGEPKNGKADTTLTVSDDDMMDIAAGTLGPQVAYLKGKLKISGNIMLAQKLGPLLKSDAKL
;
A
#
# COMPACT_ATOMS: atom_id res chain seq x y z
N MET A 1 31.19 -4.98 -15.28
CA MET A 1 31.17 -5.36 -13.85
C MET A 1 31.13 -6.87 -13.77
N GLU A 2 31.93 -7.45 -12.89
CA GLU A 2 31.86 -8.88 -12.60
C GLU A 2 30.50 -9.20 -11.96
N GLN A 3 29.90 -10.32 -12.36
CA GLN A 3 28.58 -10.72 -11.86
C GLN A 3 28.73 -11.26 -10.43
N LEU A 4 27.89 -10.82 -9.49
CA LEU A 4 27.89 -11.37 -8.12
C LEU A 4 27.55 -12.86 -8.13
N ARG A 5 28.33 -13.66 -7.42
CA ARG A 5 28.25 -15.13 -7.38
C ARG A 5 27.96 -15.63 -5.97
N PHE A 6 27.44 -16.84 -5.88
CA PHE A 6 27.12 -17.54 -4.63
C PHE A 6 27.68 -18.97 -4.63
N ASP A 7 28.72 -19.21 -5.41
CA ASP A 7 29.35 -20.52 -5.52
C ASP A 7 29.80 -21.01 -4.13
N GLY A 8 29.43 -22.24 -3.78
CA GLY A 8 29.71 -22.83 -2.46
C GLY A 8 28.82 -22.36 -1.31
N ARG A 9 27.85 -21.46 -1.55
CA ARG A 9 26.86 -21.03 -0.55
C ARG A 9 25.61 -21.90 -0.59
N VAL A 10 25.04 -22.17 0.57
CA VAL A 10 23.74 -22.84 0.71
C VAL A 10 22.67 -21.85 1.12
N ALA A 11 21.62 -21.74 0.31
CA ALA A 11 20.48 -20.85 0.56
C ALA A 11 19.22 -21.64 0.89
N VAL A 12 18.54 -21.24 1.95
CA VAL A 12 17.21 -21.71 2.32
C VAL A 12 16.22 -20.60 2.04
N VAL A 13 15.21 -20.86 1.22
CA VAL A 13 14.15 -19.89 0.91
C VAL A 13 12.80 -20.47 1.30
N THR A 14 12.11 -19.84 2.26
CA THR A 14 10.80 -20.32 2.73
C THR A 14 9.67 -19.76 1.88
N GLY A 15 8.63 -20.56 1.62
CA GLY A 15 7.55 -20.20 0.70
C GLY A 15 8.04 -19.97 -0.73
N ALA A 16 8.94 -20.82 -1.20
CA ALA A 16 9.62 -20.71 -2.49
C ALA A 16 8.90 -21.42 -3.65
N GLY A 17 7.70 -21.97 -3.43
CA GLY A 17 6.91 -22.63 -4.46
C GLY A 17 6.30 -21.68 -5.50
N GLY A 18 6.31 -20.37 -5.26
CA GLY A 18 5.80 -19.36 -6.19
C GLY A 18 6.20 -17.93 -5.82
N GLY A 19 5.78 -16.96 -6.64
CA GLY A 19 5.96 -15.53 -6.40
C GLY A 19 7.42 -15.12 -6.11
N LEU A 20 7.60 -14.26 -5.11
CA LEU A 20 8.90 -13.73 -4.67
C LEU A 20 9.88 -14.84 -4.27
N GLY A 21 9.44 -15.80 -3.45
CA GLY A 21 10.30 -16.90 -2.99
C GLY A 21 10.86 -17.72 -4.16
N LYS A 22 10.03 -18.02 -5.17
CA LYS A 22 10.47 -18.69 -6.40
C LYS A 22 11.53 -17.86 -7.14
N ALA A 23 11.28 -16.55 -7.31
CA ALA A 23 12.21 -15.67 -8.01
C ALA A 23 13.57 -15.58 -7.31
N TYR A 24 13.58 -15.53 -5.97
CA TYR A 24 14.81 -15.54 -5.17
C TYR A 24 15.58 -16.85 -5.35
N ALA A 25 14.88 -18.00 -5.24
CA ALA A 25 15.48 -19.32 -5.38
C ALA A 25 16.12 -19.51 -6.76
N LEU A 26 15.41 -19.13 -7.83
CA LEU A 26 15.91 -19.22 -9.20
C LEU A 26 17.14 -18.32 -9.42
N LEU A 27 17.11 -17.08 -8.93
CA LEU A 27 18.22 -16.15 -9.12
C LEU A 27 19.47 -16.61 -8.37
N LEU A 28 19.35 -17.03 -7.11
CA LEU A 28 20.48 -17.53 -6.33
C LEU A 28 21.06 -18.80 -6.95
N ALA A 29 20.23 -19.74 -7.38
CA ALA A 29 20.68 -20.97 -8.04
C ALA A 29 21.40 -20.68 -9.38
N SER A 30 20.86 -19.76 -10.20
CA SER A 30 21.52 -19.34 -11.45
C SER A 30 22.90 -18.72 -11.22
N ARG A 31 23.16 -18.26 -9.99
CA ARG A 31 24.41 -17.65 -9.56
C ARG A 31 25.28 -18.57 -8.70
N GLY A 32 25.00 -19.87 -8.68
CA GLY A 32 25.86 -20.91 -8.08
C GLY A 32 25.51 -21.34 -6.67
N ALA A 33 24.45 -20.78 -6.06
CA ALA A 33 24.00 -21.23 -4.75
C ALA A 33 23.37 -22.63 -4.85
N LYS A 34 23.58 -23.46 -3.82
CA LYS A 34 22.77 -24.66 -3.59
C LYS A 34 21.51 -24.27 -2.83
N VAL A 35 20.32 -24.58 -3.34
CA VAL A 35 19.07 -24.02 -2.81
C VAL A 35 18.17 -25.08 -2.19
N VAL A 36 17.78 -24.89 -0.93
CA VAL A 36 16.63 -25.58 -0.33
C VAL A 36 15.37 -24.76 -0.62
N VAL A 37 14.51 -25.31 -1.45
CA VAL A 37 13.22 -24.73 -1.83
C VAL A 37 12.17 -25.26 -0.86
N ASN A 38 11.86 -24.48 0.17
CA ASN A 38 10.81 -24.84 1.12
C ASN A 38 9.45 -24.31 0.66
N ASP A 39 8.44 -25.18 0.61
CA ASP A 39 7.05 -24.77 0.46
C ASP A 39 6.11 -25.82 1.07
N LEU A 40 5.17 -25.38 1.91
CA LEU A 40 4.18 -26.28 2.52
C LEU A 40 3.16 -26.81 1.51
N GLY A 41 3.02 -26.12 0.37
CA GLY A 41 2.05 -26.45 -0.68
C GLY A 41 0.63 -25.98 -0.37
N SER A 42 0.43 -25.17 0.67
CA SER A 42 -0.86 -24.58 1.00
C SER A 42 -1.24 -23.43 0.06
N ALA A 43 -2.54 -23.18 -0.08
CA ALA A 43 -3.06 -22.02 -0.79
C ALA A 43 -2.79 -20.71 -0.02
N ARG A 44 -3.15 -19.56 -0.61
CA ARG A 44 -3.01 -18.21 0.00
C ARG A 44 -3.62 -18.12 1.40
N ASP A 45 -4.69 -18.88 1.60
CA ASP A 45 -5.41 -18.94 2.84
C ASP A 45 -4.81 -20.00 3.81
N GLY A 46 -3.66 -20.59 3.53
CA GLY A 46 -3.04 -21.58 4.41
C GLY A 46 -3.74 -22.95 4.43
N VAL A 47 -4.69 -23.23 3.52
CA VAL A 47 -5.37 -24.54 3.40
C VAL A 47 -4.79 -25.36 2.25
N GLY A 48 -4.73 -26.70 2.40
CA GLY A 48 -4.32 -27.63 1.34
C GLY A 48 -2.83 -28.02 1.35
N LYS A 49 -2.47 -28.94 0.45
CA LYS A 49 -1.09 -29.38 0.17
C LYS A 49 -0.91 -29.60 -1.33
N SER A 50 0.23 -29.20 -1.88
CA SER A 50 0.59 -29.26 -3.30
C SER A 50 2.11 -29.42 -3.45
N ASN A 51 2.58 -29.84 -4.62
CA ASN A 51 3.99 -30.10 -4.92
C ASN A 51 4.68 -28.88 -5.56
N PHE A 52 4.42 -27.66 -5.07
CA PHE A 52 4.98 -26.44 -5.66
C PHE A 52 6.51 -26.37 -5.53
N ALA A 53 7.08 -26.85 -4.42
CA ALA A 53 8.52 -26.92 -4.22
C ALA A 53 9.21 -27.79 -5.29
N ASP A 54 8.65 -28.95 -5.62
CA ASP A 54 9.19 -29.87 -6.63
C ASP A 54 9.28 -29.23 -8.02
N ALA A 55 8.26 -28.46 -8.41
CA ALA A 55 8.24 -27.78 -9.70
C ALA A 55 9.39 -26.76 -9.82
N VAL A 56 9.66 -26.01 -8.74
CA VAL A 56 10.75 -25.02 -8.71
C VAL A 56 12.12 -25.71 -8.65
N VAL A 57 12.26 -26.79 -7.89
CA VAL A 57 13.50 -27.61 -7.87
C VAL A 57 13.79 -28.18 -9.25
N LYS A 58 12.78 -28.72 -9.92
CA LYS A 58 12.92 -29.21 -11.30
C LYS A 58 13.39 -28.10 -12.23
N GLU A 59 12.77 -26.92 -12.16
CA GLU A 59 13.17 -25.77 -12.98
C GLU A 59 14.62 -25.33 -12.72
N ILE A 60 15.06 -25.32 -11.45
CA ILE A 60 16.46 -25.01 -11.10
C ILE A 60 17.40 -26.04 -11.72
N ARG A 61 17.10 -27.34 -11.58
CA ARG A 61 17.92 -28.44 -12.10
C ARG A 61 17.97 -28.46 -13.62
N ASP A 62 16.83 -28.22 -14.28
CA ASP A 62 16.75 -28.10 -15.76
C ASP A 62 17.63 -26.95 -16.28
N LYS A 63 17.83 -25.89 -15.48
CA LYS A 63 18.71 -24.76 -15.77
C LYS A 63 20.17 -24.97 -15.31
N GLY A 64 20.52 -26.18 -14.86
CA GLY A 64 21.88 -26.55 -14.45
C GLY A 64 22.26 -26.13 -13.03
N GLY A 65 21.32 -25.65 -12.22
CA GLY A 65 21.54 -25.34 -10.81
C GLY A 65 21.33 -26.54 -9.88
N GLU A 66 21.68 -26.37 -8.60
CA GLU A 66 21.54 -27.41 -7.57
C GLU A 66 20.47 -27.01 -6.56
N ALA A 67 19.44 -27.85 -6.38
CA ALA A 67 18.38 -27.62 -5.41
C ALA A 67 17.76 -28.90 -4.87
N VAL A 68 17.16 -28.81 -3.68
CA VAL A 68 16.37 -29.84 -3.02
C VAL A 68 15.08 -29.24 -2.46
N ALA A 69 13.99 -30.00 -2.47
CA ALA A 69 12.71 -29.56 -1.94
C ALA A 69 12.62 -29.82 -0.43
N ASP A 70 11.92 -28.95 0.28
CA ASP A 70 11.52 -29.14 1.67
C ASP A 70 10.01 -28.85 1.81
N TYR A 71 9.31 -29.68 2.58
CA TYR A 71 7.84 -29.60 2.73
C TYR A 71 7.39 -29.30 4.16
N ASN A 72 8.33 -28.96 5.04
CA ASN A 72 8.05 -28.72 6.44
C ASN A 72 7.39 -27.36 6.63
N SER A 73 6.53 -27.24 7.64
CA SER A 73 6.02 -25.93 8.04
C SER A 73 7.14 -25.09 8.64
N VAL A 74 7.12 -23.78 8.42
CA VAL A 74 8.12 -22.85 8.99
C VAL A 74 8.13 -22.81 10.52
N VAL A 75 7.04 -23.23 11.18
CA VAL A 75 7.03 -23.38 12.65
C VAL A 75 7.84 -24.59 13.13
N GLU A 76 8.15 -25.53 12.23
CA GLU A 76 9.04 -26.69 12.43
C GLU A 76 10.44 -26.37 11.90
N GLY A 77 10.93 -25.18 12.23
CA GLY A 77 12.18 -24.63 11.67
C GLY A 77 13.39 -25.55 11.81
N GLU A 78 13.47 -26.37 12.87
CA GLU A 78 14.56 -27.35 12.99
C GLU A 78 14.59 -28.39 11.88
N LYS A 79 13.42 -28.88 11.41
CA LYS A 79 13.34 -29.87 10.34
C LYS A 79 13.75 -29.27 9.00
N LEU A 80 13.30 -28.05 8.76
CA LEU A 80 13.61 -27.29 7.54
C LEU A 80 15.11 -27.03 7.42
N ILE A 81 15.75 -26.53 8.49
CA ILE A 81 17.20 -26.32 8.49
C ILE A 81 17.97 -27.64 8.44
N LYS A 82 17.45 -28.71 9.06
CA LYS A 82 18.03 -30.05 8.94
C LYS A 82 18.09 -30.51 7.48
N THR A 83 17.10 -30.21 6.64
CA THR A 83 17.14 -30.52 5.20
C THR A 83 18.36 -29.89 4.51
N ALA A 84 18.72 -28.64 4.85
CA ALA A 84 19.94 -28.01 4.32
C ALA A 84 21.21 -28.72 4.80
N LEU A 85 21.26 -29.05 6.08
CA LEU A 85 22.42 -29.71 6.70
C LEU A 85 22.63 -31.13 6.16
N ASP A 86 21.56 -31.91 6.01
CA ASP A 86 21.63 -33.30 5.52
C ASP A 86 22.09 -33.36 4.06
N ASN A 87 21.66 -32.40 3.22
CA ASN A 87 21.96 -32.41 1.79
C ASN A 87 23.27 -31.71 1.44
N TYR A 88 23.61 -30.64 2.16
CA TYR A 88 24.72 -29.75 1.79
C TYR A 88 25.72 -29.48 2.91
N GLY A 89 25.49 -29.98 4.13
CA GLY A 89 26.40 -29.87 5.26
C GLY A 89 26.50 -28.48 5.90
N ARG A 90 25.79 -27.49 5.38
CA ARG A 90 25.83 -26.09 5.85
C ARG A 90 24.56 -25.33 5.49
N VAL A 91 24.41 -24.13 6.05
CA VAL A 91 23.46 -23.10 5.62
C VAL A 91 24.16 -21.75 5.75
N ASP A 92 24.07 -20.91 4.72
CA ASP A 92 24.72 -19.60 4.64
C ASP A 92 23.71 -18.46 4.57
N ILE A 93 22.64 -18.70 3.82
CA ILE A 93 21.61 -17.71 3.49
C ILE A 93 20.26 -18.27 3.95
N LEU A 94 19.49 -17.49 4.70
CA LEU A 94 18.11 -17.80 5.06
C LEU A 94 17.19 -16.64 4.67
N ILE A 95 16.27 -16.88 3.74
CA ILE A 95 15.27 -15.91 3.33
C ILE A 95 13.91 -16.32 3.90
N ASN A 96 13.50 -15.64 4.97
CA ASN A 96 12.19 -15.81 5.59
C ASN A 96 11.12 -15.08 4.77
N ASN A 97 10.54 -15.78 3.81
CA ASN A 97 9.58 -15.25 2.84
C ASN A 97 8.18 -15.88 2.95
N ALA A 98 8.05 -17.08 3.54
CA ALA A 98 6.75 -17.75 3.70
C ALA A 98 5.69 -16.84 4.33
N GLY A 99 4.47 -16.92 3.80
CA GLY A 99 3.39 -16.03 4.22
C GLY A 99 2.03 -16.40 3.67
N ILE A 100 0.99 -15.95 4.37
CA ILE A 100 -0.43 -16.17 4.07
C ILE A 100 -1.22 -14.89 4.41
N LEU A 101 -2.51 -14.84 4.05
CA LEU A 101 -3.38 -13.70 4.37
C LEU A 101 -4.68 -14.12 5.07
N ARG A 102 -5.14 -13.26 5.98
CA ARG A 102 -6.40 -13.36 6.74
C ARG A 102 -6.96 -11.97 7.00
N ASP A 103 -7.32 -11.30 5.91
CA ASP A 103 -7.74 -9.92 5.96
C ASP A 103 -9.17 -9.81 6.52
N LYS A 104 -9.32 -9.07 7.62
CA LYS A 104 -10.58 -8.77 8.30
C LYS A 104 -10.47 -7.40 8.96
N SER A 105 -11.53 -6.60 8.90
CA SER A 105 -11.65 -5.41 9.76
C SER A 105 -11.41 -5.81 11.21
N PHE A 106 -10.74 -4.97 12.01
CA PHE A 106 -10.29 -5.32 13.37
C PHE A 106 -11.38 -5.99 14.24
N GLN A 107 -12.61 -5.45 14.23
CA GLN A 107 -13.74 -6.00 14.99
C GLN A 107 -14.16 -7.42 14.57
N LYS A 108 -13.93 -7.80 13.31
CA LYS A 108 -14.34 -9.09 12.73
C LYS A 108 -13.19 -10.11 12.72
N LEU A 109 -12.03 -9.76 13.24
CA LEU A 109 -10.87 -10.63 13.24
C LEU A 109 -11.02 -11.69 14.34
N SER A 110 -10.97 -12.96 13.95
CA SER A 110 -11.00 -14.07 14.91
C SER A 110 -9.62 -14.29 15.55
N GLU A 111 -9.59 -14.87 16.75
CA GLU A 111 -8.35 -15.27 17.41
C GLU A 111 -7.56 -16.29 16.57
N GLN A 112 -8.26 -17.24 15.93
CA GLN A 112 -7.64 -18.20 15.03
C GLN A 112 -6.94 -17.54 13.84
N ASP A 113 -7.57 -16.53 13.23
CA ASP A 113 -6.98 -15.77 12.12
C ASP A 113 -5.79 -14.91 12.57
N TRP A 114 -5.83 -14.39 13.80
CA TRP A 114 -4.69 -13.71 14.42
C TRP A 114 -3.52 -14.68 14.63
N ASP A 115 -3.76 -15.78 15.35
CA ASP A 115 -2.75 -16.77 15.72
C ASP A 115 -2.09 -17.41 14.51
N LEU A 116 -2.87 -17.74 13.48
CA LEU A 116 -2.36 -18.35 12.26
C LEU A 116 -1.39 -17.40 11.52
N ILE A 117 -1.73 -16.12 11.44
CA ILE A 117 -0.85 -15.10 10.83
C ILE A 117 0.42 -14.92 11.65
N GLN A 118 0.32 -14.81 12.98
CA GLN A 118 1.52 -14.71 13.84
C GLN A 118 2.39 -15.97 13.75
N ALA A 119 1.77 -17.15 13.69
CA ALA A 119 2.44 -18.43 13.61
C ALA A 119 3.27 -18.57 12.33
N VAL A 120 2.69 -18.30 11.17
CA VAL A 120 3.38 -18.46 9.88
C VAL A 120 4.45 -17.38 9.69
N HIS A 121 4.13 -16.12 9.95
CA HIS A 121 5.04 -15.02 9.63
C HIS A 121 6.13 -14.83 10.68
N LEU A 122 5.74 -14.46 11.90
CA LEU A 122 6.69 -14.05 12.94
C LEU A 122 7.33 -15.25 13.62
N LYS A 123 6.50 -16.18 14.14
CA LYS A 123 7.00 -17.38 14.83
C LYS A 123 7.75 -18.30 13.88
N GLY A 124 7.31 -18.44 12.62
CA GLY A 124 8.00 -19.21 11.59
C GLY A 124 9.39 -18.67 11.28
N ALA A 125 9.52 -17.37 11.06
CA ALA A 125 10.82 -16.72 10.87
C ALA A 125 11.73 -16.85 12.10
N TYR A 126 11.18 -16.70 13.30
CA TYR A 126 11.90 -16.95 14.54
C TYR A 126 12.44 -18.39 14.61
N LYS A 127 11.59 -19.39 14.37
CA LYS A 127 11.95 -20.81 14.48
C LYS A 127 13.03 -21.24 13.49
N THR A 128 12.87 -20.87 12.23
CA THR A 128 13.86 -21.17 11.18
C THR A 128 15.18 -20.45 11.42
N THR A 129 15.15 -19.18 11.82
CA THR A 129 16.38 -18.41 12.11
C THR A 129 17.09 -18.95 13.35
N GLN A 130 16.35 -19.28 14.41
CA GLN A 130 16.89 -19.93 15.61
C GLN A 130 17.57 -21.25 15.27
N ALA A 131 16.96 -22.09 14.44
CA ALA A 131 17.52 -23.37 14.04
C ALA A 131 18.83 -23.23 13.21
N ALA A 132 18.97 -22.17 12.41
CA ALA A 132 20.19 -21.90 11.63
C ALA A 132 21.30 -21.23 12.45
N TRP A 133 20.98 -20.59 13.57
CA TRP A 133 21.85 -19.65 14.27
C TRP A 133 23.18 -20.24 14.74
N GLU A 134 23.16 -21.44 15.33
CA GLU A 134 24.38 -22.10 15.81
C GLU A 134 25.31 -22.50 14.65
N THR A 135 24.76 -22.86 13.48
CA THR A 135 25.56 -23.12 12.28
C THR A 135 26.23 -21.84 11.80
N PHE A 136 25.48 -20.74 11.70
CA PHE A 136 26.04 -19.44 11.31
C PHE A 136 27.17 -18.97 12.23
N LYS A 137 26.99 -19.14 13.56
CA LYS A 137 28.02 -18.80 14.55
C LYS A 137 29.29 -19.62 14.37
N LYS A 138 29.17 -20.95 14.21
CA LYS A 138 30.32 -21.85 14.06
C LYS A 138 31.14 -21.56 12.81
N GLN A 139 30.48 -21.19 11.70
CA GLN A 139 31.14 -20.90 10.43
C GLN A 139 31.54 -19.42 10.27
N ASN A 140 31.22 -18.56 11.24
CA ASN A 140 31.45 -17.11 11.19
C ASN A 140 30.91 -16.45 9.91
N PHE A 141 29.71 -16.87 9.49
CA PHE A 141 29.01 -16.33 8.33
C PHE A 141 27.52 -16.64 8.38
N GLY A 142 26.68 -15.63 8.21
CA GLY A 142 25.25 -15.80 7.97
C GLY A 142 24.64 -14.58 7.28
N ARG A 143 23.63 -14.81 6.43
CA ARG A 143 22.85 -13.75 5.78
C ARG A 143 21.38 -14.09 5.93
N VAL A 144 20.63 -13.25 6.63
CA VAL A 144 19.22 -13.49 6.93
C VAL A 144 18.38 -12.33 6.41
N ILE A 145 17.31 -12.67 5.70
CA ILE A 145 16.31 -11.71 5.24
C ILE A 145 15.00 -11.98 5.96
N MET A 146 14.45 -10.95 6.57
CA MET A 146 13.08 -10.92 7.07
C MET A 146 12.19 -10.20 6.05
N THR A 147 11.10 -10.83 5.63
CA THR A 147 10.17 -10.22 4.67
C THR A 147 9.04 -9.49 5.41
N SER A 148 9.16 -8.18 5.53
CA SER A 148 8.11 -7.29 6.04
C SER A 148 7.17 -6.86 4.89
N SER A 149 6.47 -5.74 5.03
CA SER A 149 5.54 -5.18 4.04
C SER A 149 5.23 -3.73 4.35
N ASN A 150 4.71 -2.99 3.37
CA ASN A 150 4.21 -1.62 3.58
C ASN A 150 3.06 -1.58 4.61
N ALA A 151 2.21 -2.61 4.64
CA ALA A 151 1.20 -2.76 5.70
C ALA A 151 1.83 -2.89 7.10
N GLY A 152 3.02 -3.48 7.22
CA GLY A 152 3.76 -3.56 8.48
C GLY A 152 4.30 -2.20 8.92
N LEU A 153 4.91 -1.45 7.99
CA LEU A 153 5.52 -0.16 8.32
C LEU A 153 4.50 0.96 8.56
N MET A 154 3.41 0.99 7.77
CA MET A 154 2.49 2.12 7.70
C MET A 154 1.06 1.78 8.16
N GLY A 155 0.78 0.50 8.40
CA GLY A 155 -0.59 0.01 8.56
C GLY A 155 -1.31 -0.16 7.23
N ASN A 156 -2.35 -1.00 7.23
CA ASN A 156 -3.29 -1.12 6.12
C ASN A 156 -4.66 -1.57 6.65
N PHE A 157 -5.74 -1.05 6.08
CA PHE A 157 -7.08 -1.38 6.54
C PHE A 157 -7.34 -2.89 6.44
N GLY A 158 -7.90 -3.47 7.51
CA GLY A 158 -8.26 -4.89 7.55
C GLY A 158 -7.08 -5.86 7.72
N GLN A 159 -5.87 -5.36 8.02
CA GLN A 159 -4.66 -6.18 8.10
C GLN A 159 -3.96 -6.11 9.47
N SER A 160 -4.67 -5.83 10.56
CA SER A 160 -4.06 -5.63 11.89
C SER A 160 -3.17 -6.80 12.37
N ASN A 161 -3.60 -8.05 12.14
CA ASN A 161 -2.79 -9.26 12.39
C ASN A 161 -1.51 -9.27 11.53
N TYR A 162 -1.66 -9.04 10.23
CA TYR A 162 -0.58 -9.08 9.26
C TYR A 162 0.43 -7.95 9.48
N SER A 163 -0.04 -6.72 9.64
CA SER A 163 0.75 -5.54 10.01
C SER A 163 1.56 -5.78 11.29
N ALA A 164 0.92 -6.31 12.35
CA ALA A 164 1.60 -6.63 13.60
C ALA A 164 2.70 -7.68 13.40
N ALA A 165 2.43 -8.76 12.65
CA ALA A 165 3.44 -9.77 12.37
C ALA A 165 4.61 -9.20 11.54
N LYS A 166 4.31 -8.38 10.53
CA LYS A 166 5.28 -7.81 9.59
C LYS A 166 6.16 -6.74 10.22
N MET A 167 5.63 -5.93 11.13
CA MET A 167 6.45 -5.01 11.92
C MET A 167 7.24 -5.75 13.02
N GLY A 168 6.67 -6.82 13.58
CA GLY A 168 7.39 -7.71 14.50
C GLY A 168 8.67 -8.29 13.89
N LEU A 169 8.65 -8.58 12.58
CA LEU A 169 9.83 -9.03 11.84
C LEU A 169 10.93 -7.94 11.75
N VAL A 170 10.57 -6.67 11.65
CA VAL A 170 11.54 -5.54 11.69
C VAL A 170 12.20 -5.48 13.07
N GLY A 171 11.42 -5.60 14.14
CA GLY A 171 11.93 -5.64 15.50
C GLY A 171 12.87 -6.83 15.73
N LEU A 172 12.47 -8.02 15.29
CA LEU A 172 13.30 -9.23 15.36
C LEU A 172 14.62 -9.07 14.59
N ALA A 173 14.57 -8.55 13.36
CA ALA A 173 15.75 -8.31 12.55
C ALA A 173 16.73 -7.33 13.23
N SER A 174 16.20 -6.25 13.82
CA SER A 174 17.00 -5.23 14.49
C SER A 174 17.82 -5.80 15.64
N THR A 175 17.21 -6.64 16.48
CA THR A 175 17.91 -7.31 17.59
C THR A 175 18.92 -8.34 17.10
N LEU A 176 18.53 -9.20 16.15
CA LEU A 176 19.42 -10.25 15.64
C LEU A 176 20.63 -9.69 14.87
N ALA A 177 20.48 -8.54 14.21
CA ALA A 177 21.59 -7.83 13.59
C ALA A 177 22.68 -7.44 14.61
N ILE A 178 22.29 -7.05 15.82
CA ILE A 178 23.20 -6.70 16.92
C ILE A 178 23.86 -7.98 17.48
N GLU A 179 23.06 -9.01 17.78
CA GLU A 179 23.56 -10.26 18.36
C GLU A 179 24.51 -11.02 17.41
N GLY A 180 24.22 -10.94 16.10
CA GLY A 180 24.94 -11.61 15.04
C GLY A 180 26.24 -10.93 14.59
N ALA A 181 26.42 -9.65 14.90
CA ALA A 181 27.50 -8.81 14.36
C ALA A 181 28.89 -9.42 14.57
N LYS A 182 29.19 -9.90 15.78
CA LYS A 182 30.50 -10.50 16.12
C LYS A 182 30.79 -11.84 15.42
N TYR A 183 29.78 -12.44 14.79
CA TYR A 183 29.89 -13.72 14.08
C TYR A 183 29.75 -13.55 12.56
N ASN A 184 29.83 -12.31 12.05
CA ASN A 184 29.59 -11.98 10.64
C ASN A 184 28.23 -12.53 10.15
N ILE A 185 27.23 -12.44 11.02
CA ILE A 185 25.83 -12.72 10.70
C ILE A 185 25.14 -11.37 10.48
N LYS A 186 24.60 -11.18 9.27
CA LYS A 186 23.85 -9.97 8.92
C LYS A 186 22.39 -10.32 8.77
N VAL A 187 21.55 -9.52 9.42
CA VAL A 187 20.09 -9.70 9.40
C VAL A 187 19.48 -8.40 8.94
N ASN A 188 18.78 -8.45 7.80
CA ASN A 188 18.17 -7.27 7.18
C ASN A 188 16.70 -7.55 6.87
N THR A 189 15.93 -6.47 6.68
CA THR A 189 14.52 -6.55 6.32
C THR A 189 14.31 -6.09 4.89
N ILE A 190 13.52 -6.84 4.12
CA ILE A 190 12.98 -6.40 2.84
C ILE A 190 11.49 -6.08 3.00
N VAL A 191 11.04 -5.00 2.38
CA VAL A 191 9.65 -4.58 2.25
C VAL A 191 9.31 -4.60 0.76
N PRO A 192 8.91 -5.75 0.21
CA PRO A 192 8.73 -5.89 -1.22
C PRO A 192 7.29 -5.54 -1.63
N THR A 193 7.15 -4.89 -2.79
CA THR A 193 5.88 -4.77 -3.49
C THR A 193 5.98 -5.44 -4.85
N ALA A 194 5.30 -6.59 -4.99
CA ALA A 194 5.24 -7.33 -6.24
C ALA A 194 3.85 -7.94 -6.45
N ALA A 195 3.49 -8.14 -7.72
CA ALA A 195 2.37 -8.95 -8.10
C ALA A 195 2.63 -10.40 -7.70
N SER A 196 1.64 -11.01 -7.07
CA SER A 196 1.62 -12.42 -6.79
C SER A 196 0.18 -12.91 -6.78
N ARG A 197 -0.03 -14.21 -6.60
CA ARG A 197 -1.37 -14.77 -6.33
C ARG A 197 -2.09 -14.06 -5.17
N LEU A 198 -1.38 -13.32 -4.30
CA LEU A 198 -1.97 -12.53 -3.21
C LEU A 198 -2.66 -11.23 -3.70
N THR A 199 -2.29 -10.71 -4.87
CA THR A 199 -2.69 -9.37 -5.36
C THR A 199 -3.38 -9.39 -6.73
N GLU A 200 -3.61 -10.58 -7.31
CA GLU A 200 -4.20 -10.79 -8.64
C GLU A 200 -5.62 -10.20 -8.78
N ASP A 201 -6.47 -10.36 -7.75
CA ASP A 201 -7.84 -9.82 -7.78
C ASP A 201 -7.93 -8.31 -7.48
N ILE A 202 -6.80 -7.67 -7.16
CA ILE A 202 -6.75 -6.28 -6.67
C ILE A 202 -6.16 -5.34 -7.74
N LEU A 203 -5.15 -5.81 -8.48
CA LEU A 203 -4.38 -5.01 -9.43
C LEU A 203 -4.98 -5.07 -10.84
N PRO A 204 -5.03 -3.94 -11.57
CA PRO A 204 -5.30 -3.97 -13.02
C PRO A 204 -4.31 -4.89 -13.75
N PRO A 205 -4.73 -5.59 -14.83
CA PRO A 205 -3.88 -6.56 -15.52
C PRO A 205 -2.51 -6.03 -15.95
N ASP A 206 -2.45 -4.80 -16.46
CA ASP A 206 -1.20 -4.18 -16.92
C ASP A 206 -0.24 -3.91 -15.75
N MET A 207 -0.77 -3.50 -14.60
CA MET A 207 0.01 -3.29 -13.37
C MET A 207 0.49 -4.62 -12.80
N PHE A 208 -0.35 -5.66 -12.81
CA PHE A 208 0.04 -7.00 -12.39
C PHE A 208 1.18 -7.56 -13.25
N GLN A 209 1.15 -7.34 -14.56
CA GLN A 209 2.22 -7.74 -15.48
C GLN A 209 3.52 -6.95 -15.28
N ALA A 210 3.44 -5.68 -14.87
CA ALA A 210 4.61 -4.84 -14.63
C ALA A 210 5.30 -5.17 -13.30
N MET A 211 4.56 -5.53 -12.26
CA MET A 211 5.06 -5.78 -10.90
C MET A 211 5.69 -7.17 -10.72
N LYS A 212 6.66 -7.50 -11.58
CA LYS A 212 7.29 -8.81 -11.61
C LYS A 212 8.16 -9.07 -10.36
N PRO A 213 8.02 -10.23 -9.68
CA PRO A 213 8.91 -10.63 -8.58
C PRO A 213 10.41 -10.59 -8.94
N GLU A 214 10.74 -10.80 -10.21
CA GLU A 214 12.10 -10.75 -10.76
C GLU A 214 12.73 -9.35 -10.67
N LEU A 215 11.95 -8.30 -10.47
CA LEU A 215 12.46 -6.94 -10.23
C LEU A 215 12.96 -6.76 -8.79
N ILE A 216 12.49 -7.59 -7.85
CA ILE A 216 12.88 -7.54 -6.43
C ILE A 216 14.04 -8.50 -6.14
N ALA A 217 14.08 -9.63 -6.84
CA ALA A 217 15.10 -10.67 -6.61
C ALA A 217 16.56 -10.17 -6.65
N PRO A 218 16.97 -9.26 -7.56
CA PRO A 218 18.32 -8.71 -7.56
C PRO A 218 18.69 -7.96 -6.28
N VAL A 219 17.73 -7.24 -5.69
CA VAL A 219 17.93 -6.51 -4.43
C VAL A 219 18.18 -7.48 -3.30
N VAL A 220 17.32 -8.49 -3.16
CA VAL A 220 17.47 -9.53 -2.13
C VAL A 220 18.76 -10.32 -2.31
N ALA A 221 19.12 -10.69 -3.56
CA ALA A 221 20.38 -11.35 -3.85
C ALA A 221 21.57 -10.48 -3.41
N TYR A 222 21.55 -9.18 -3.70
CA TYR A 222 22.62 -8.28 -3.23
C TYR A 222 22.68 -8.23 -1.71
N MET A 223 21.55 -8.09 -1.01
CA MET A 223 21.49 -8.03 0.46
C MET A 223 22.03 -9.29 1.16
N VAL A 224 22.04 -10.44 0.48
CA VAL A 224 22.58 -11.71 1.01
C VAL A 224 23.95 -12.08 0.43
N HIS A 225 24.55 -11.22 -0.39
CA HIS A 225 25.89 -11.43 -0.90
C HIS A 225 26.94 -11.19 0.20
N GLU A 226 28.10 -11.82 0.07
CA GLU A 226 29.18 -11.67 1.07
C GLU A 226 29.73 -10.24 1.13
N SER A 227 29.76 -9.54 -0.01
CA SER A 227 30.19 -8.14 -0.13
C SER A 227 29.17 -7.13 0.39
N PHE A 228 27.96 -7.54 0.76
CA PHE A 228 26.97 -6.62 1.31
C PHE A 228 27.36 -6.24 2.73
N GLU A 229 27.61 -4.94 2.95
CA GLU A 229 28.19 -4.47 4.22
C GLU A 229 27.16 -4.23 5.32
N ASP A 230 25.95 -3.81 4.96
CA ASP A 230 24.93 -3.39 5.93
C ASP A 230 24.27 -4.55 6.70
N SER A 231 23.89 -4.27 7.94
CA SER A 231 23.10 -5.15 8.82
C SER A 231 22.10 -4.30 9.62
N GLY A 232 20.94 -4.85 9.96
CA GLY A 232 19.90 -4.15 10.72
C GLY A 232 19.15 -3.08 9.92
N ILE A 233 19.28 -3.07 8.59
CA ILE A 233 18.60 -2.09 7.74
C ILE A 233 17.28 -2.63 7.19
N ILE A 234 16.42 -1.70 6.78
CA ILE A 234 15.16 -1.98 6.07
C ILE A 234 15.32 -1.48 4.64
N ILE A 235 15.06 -2.32 3.65
CA ILE A 235 14.98 -1.91 2.24
C ILE A 235 13.55 -2.08 1.75
N ASP A 236 12.92 -1.00 1.31
CA ASP A 236 11.71 -1.05 0.48
C ASP A 236 12.12 -1.28 -0.97
N SER A 237 11.43 -2.19 -1.66
CA SER A 237 11.65 -2.38 -3.10
C SER A 237 10.35 -2.60 -3.85
N THR A 238 10.18 -1.82 -4.92
CA THR A 238 8.98 -1.80 -5.77
C THR A 238 9.40 -1.48 -7.20
N LEU A 239 8.86 -2.21 -8.19
CA LEU A 239 9.06 -1.95 -9.63
C LEU A 239 10.53 -1.79 -10.09
N GLY A 240 11.47 -2.46 -9.41
CA GLY A 240 12.90 -2.40 -9.74
C GLY A 240 13.67 -1.27 -9.05
N PHE A 241 13.00 -0.49 -8.20
CA PHE A 241 13.61 0.48 -7.29
C PHE A 241 13.86 -0.14 -5.92
N ALA A 242 14.85 0.41 -5.20
CA ALA A 242 15.15 0.02 -3.83
C ALA A 242 15.53 1.26 -3.00
N HIS A 243 14.91 1.40 -1.83
CA HIS A 243 15.09 2.53 -0.91
C HIS A 243 15.42 2.02 0.48
N LYS A 244 16.37 2.66 1.18
CA LYS A 244 16.61 2.37 2.59
C LYS A 244 15.56 3.11 3.42
N ALA A 245 14.80 2.40 4.24
CA ALA A 245 13.84 2.97 5.18
C ALA A 245 14.45 3.09 6.58
N HIS A 246 14.13 4.18 7.28
CA HIS A 246 14.68 4.51 8.59
C HIS A 246 13.58 4.91 9.57
N ILE A 247 13.75 4.51 10.84
CA ILE A 247 12.98 5.08 11.95
C ILE A 247 13.67 6.38 12.36
N VAL A 248 12.96 7.50 12.26
CA VAL A 248 13.46 8.82 12.65
C VAL A 248 12.70 9.30 13.88
N ARG A 249 13.42 9.85 14.85
CA ARG A 249 12.84 10.46 16.05
C ARG A 249 12.93 11.97 15.92
N ALA A 250 11.79 12.67 16.03
CA ALA A 250 11.75 14.12 16.05
C ALA A 250 12.54 14.70 17.25
N PRO A 251 13.03 15.95 17.17
CA PRO A 251 13.55 16.67 18.32
C PRO A 251 12.51 16.69 19.45
N GLY A 252 12.90 16.28 20.66
CA GLY A 252 12.03 16.36 21.84
C GLY A 252 11.99 17.78 22.42
N VAL A 253 10.97 18.07 23.23
CA VAL A 253 10.88 19.33 24.00
C VAL A 253 10.94 18.98 25.50
N PRO A 254 11.76 19.67 26.31
CA PRO A 254 11.73 19.51 27.76
C PRO A 254 10.38 19.96 28.31
N LEU A 255 9.60 19.02 28.88
CA LEU A 255 8.23 19.26 29.37
C LEU A 255 8.18 20.18 30.62
N SER A 256 9.34 20.50 31.21
CA SER A 256 9.48 21.38 32.37
C SER A 256 9.87 22.82 32.00
N HIS A 257 9.84 23.18 30.72
CA HIS A 257 10.17 24.53 30.25
C HIS A 257 8.96 25.46 30.39
N GLU A 258 9.20 26.74 30.74
CA GLU A 258 8.13 27.74 30.88
C GLU A 258 7.40 28.00 29.55
N ASP A 259 8.08 27.78 28.42
CA ASP A 259 7.52 27.78 27.05
C ASP A 259 7.01 26.41 26.59
N PHE A 260 6.47 25.59 27.52
CA PHE A 260 5.92 24.29 27.18
C PHE A 260 4.82 24.43 26.10
N SER A 261 5.06 23.82 24.94
CA SER A 261 4.03 23.50 23.96
C SER A 261 3.82 21.99 23.94
N ALA A 262 2.59 21.54 23.64
CA ALA A 262 2.36 20.15 23.26
C ALA A 262 3.37 19.75 22.17
N LEU A 263 3.90 18.52 22.24
CA LEU A 263 4.92 17.98 21.33
C LEU A 263 4.68 18.51 19.89
N PRO A 264 5.68 19.11 19.23
CA PRO A 264 5.51 19.60 17.88
C PRO A 264 4.91 18.50 17.00
N THR A 265 3.77 18.76 16.37
CA THR A 265 3.04 17.80 15.54
C THR A 265 3.77 17.60 14.22
N PHE A 266 4.90 16.92 14.23
CA PHE A 266 5.45 16.35 13.01
C PHE A 266 5.73 14.87 13.23
N PHE A 267 4.71 14.09 12.88
CA PHE A 267 4.87 12.75 12.35
C PHE A 267 5.39 12.89 10.92
N ILE A 268 6.64 12.48 10.67
CA ILE A 268 7.11 12.30 9.29
C ILE A 268 6.64 10.91 8.84
N LEU A 269 5.58 10.90 8.02
CA LEU A 269 5.26 9.78 7.15
C LEU A 269 4.74 10.31 5.81
N PRO A 270 5.63 10.71 4.88
CA PRO A 270 5.32 10.68 3.46
C PRO A 270 5.71 9.27 3.00
N GLY A 271 4.79 8.32 2.83
CA GLY A 271 3.60 8.40 2.00
C GLY A 271 3.92 7.65 0.71
N MET A 272 3.05 6.75 0.27
CA MET A 272 2.98 6.34 -1.14
C MET A 272 2.89 7.62 -1.99
N SER A 273 4.04 8.16 -2.37
CA SER A 273 4.15 9.41 -3.08
C SER A 273 4.73 9.04 -4.43
N MET A 274 3.84 9.00 -5.40
CA MET A 274 4.06 8.90 -6.84
C MET A 274 5.53 8.92 -7.27
N GLU A 275 5.99 7.75 -7.70
CA GLU A 275 7.33 7.41 -8.19
C GLU A 275 7.63 8.00 -9.58
N SER A 276 7.47 9.31 -9.77
CA SER A 276 7.76 9.95 -11.06
C SER A 276 9.10 10.68 -11.07
N PRO A 277 10.07 10.29 -11.92
CA PRO A 277 11.32 11.02 -12.10
C PRO A 277 11.12 12.36 -12.84
N VAL A 278 9.91 12.68 -13.29
CA VAL A 278 9.58 13.92 -14.03
C VAL A 278 10.05 15.16 -13.29
N VAL A 279 9.95 15.18 -11.96
CA VAL A 279 10.38 16.35 -11.18
C VAL A 279 11.91 16.45 -11.11
N ALA A 280 12.61 15.32 -10.94
CA ALA A 280 14.07 15.30 -10.90
C ALA A 280 14.69 15.61 -12.27
N ASP A 281 14.11 15.06 -13.34
CA ASP A 281 14.60 15.21 -14.72
C ASP A 281 14.29 16.60 -15.32
N SER A 282 13.35 17.35 -14.74
CA SER A 282 13.02 18.71 -15.15
C SER A 282 13.86 19.79 -14.43
N MET A 283 14.73 19.40 -13.49
CA MET A 283 15.54 20.34 -12.70
C MET A 283 16.89 20.65 -13.36
N PRO A 284 17.38 21.91 -13.32
CA PRO A 284 18.68 22.26 -13.85
C PRO A 284 19.84 21.53 -13.13
N PRO A 285 20.96 21.24 -13.81
CA PRO A 285 22.11 20.54 -13.21
C PRO A 285 22.63 21.23 -11.95
N GLY A 286 22.76 20.47 -10.86
CA GLY A 286 23.22 20.97 -9.57
C GLY A 286 22.14 21.65 -8.72
N LYS A 287 20.87 21.62 -9.13
CA LYS A 287 19.74 22.09 -8.32
C LYS A 287 18.88 20.92 -7.85
N HIS A 288 18.53 20.95 -6.58
CA HIS A 288 17.61 20.01 -5.95
C HIS A 288 16.36 20.77 -5.51
N ALA A 289 15.18 20.17 -5.71
CA ALA A 289 13.93 20.66 -5.12
C ALA A 289 13.68 19.86 -3.84
N ASP A 290 13.91 20.49 -2.70
CA ASP A 290 13.52 19.96 -1.40
C ASP A 290 12.24 20.65 -0.97
N PHE A 291 11.10 19.97 -1.15
CA PHE A 291 9.79 20.50 -0.81
C PHE A 291 9.59 20.65 0.71
N THR A 292 10.47 20.10 1.55
CA THR A 292 10.47 20.40 3.00
C THR A 292 10.93 21.82 3.30
N ASN A 293 11.63 22.49 2.38
CA ASN A 293 12.05 23.88 2.52
C ASN A 293 11.06 24.91 1.94
N ILE A 294 9.92 24.47 1.37
CA ILE A 294 8.93 25.38 0.76
C ILE A 294 7.90 25.90 1.78
N LEU A 295 7.92 25.41 3.02
CA LEU A 295 7.05 25.87 4.10
C LEU A 295 7.83 26.16 5.39
N HIS A 296 8.76 27.11 5.34
CA HIS A 296 9.36 27.70 6.54
C HIS A 296 9.44 29.21 6.43
N GLY A 297 8.76 29.92 7.35
CA GLY A 297 8.93 31.36 7.56
C GLY A 297 7.64 32.05 8.04
N GLU A 298 7.50 32.13 9.37
CA GLU A 298 6.69 33.07 10.16
C GLU A 298 5.31 33.52 9.63
N GLN A 299 4.25 33.17 10.35
CA GLN A 299 3.27 34.15 10.87
C GLN A 299 2.33 33.50 11.90
N TYR A 300 2.10 34.21 13.00
CA TYR A 300 1.11 33.87 14.01
C TYR A 300 -0.29 33.82 13.38
N LEU A 301 -1.16 32.93 13.90
CA LEU A 301 -2.59 32.96 13.62
C LEU A 301 -3.32 33.34 14.91
N GLU A 302 -3.70 34.61 15.03
CA GLU A 302 -4.67 35.07 16.02
C GLU A 302 -6.08 34.87 15.45
N ILE A 303 -6.88 34.02 16.09
CA ILE A 303 -8.27 33.80 15.68
C ILE A 303 -9.15 34.83 16.38
N VAL A 304 -9.30 35.98 15.73
CA VAL A 304 -10.31 37.00 16.05
C VAL A 304 -11.51 36.78 15.12
N ASN A 305 -12.45 35.94 15.59
CA ASN A 305 -13.72 35.47 14.98
C ASN A 305 -13.74 34.02 14.46
N GLU A 306 -14.96 33.47 14.29
CA GLU A 306 -15.23 32.07 13.95
C GLU A 306 -14.52 31.58 12.67
N PHE A 307 -14.15 30.29 12.68
CA PHE A 307 -13.31 29.57 11.72
C PHE A 307 -13.81 29.69 10.25
N PRO A 308 -12.94 29.99 9.26
CA PRO A 308 -13.31 29.90 7.85
C PRO A 308 -13.26 28.44 7.37
N GLY A 309 -14.39 27.96 6.84
CA GLY A 309 -14.53 26.58 6.33
C GLY A 309 -15.91 25.96 6.54
N THR A 310 -16.80 26.62 7.27
CA THR A 310 -18.24 26.25 7.36
C THR A 310 -19.13 26.98 6.35
N GLU A 311 -18.55 27.79 5.47
CA GLU A 311 -19.30 28.56 4.46
C GLU A 311 -19.23 27.90 3.08
N GLY A 312 -19.93 26.77 2.96
CA GLY A 312 -20.46 26.35 1.66
C GLY A 312 -21.68 27.21 1.30
N ALA A 313 -21.93 27.45 0.01
CA ALA A 313 -23.19 28.02 -0.43
C ALA A 313 -24.33 27.04 -0.09
N TYR A 314 -24.92 27.19 1.09
CA TYR A 314 -26.08 26.45 1.50
C TYR A 314 -27.30 27.08 0.84
N VAL A 315 -27.89 26.41 -0.16
CA VAL A 315 -29.33 26.60 -0.39
C VAL A 315 -30.03 25.74 0.64
N ASP A 316 -30.49 26.37 1.71
CA ASP A 316 -31.37 25.73 2.68
C ASP A 316 -32.69 25.37 2.00
N LEU A 317 -32.76 24.17 1.42
CA LEU A 317 -33.99 23.65 0.84
C LEU A 317 -35.11 23.47 1.88
N LYS A 318 -34.81 23.47 3.19
CA LYS A 318 -35.84 23.44 4.24
C LYS A 318 -36.48 24.81 4.45
N ASN A 319 -35.77 25.91 4.20
CA ASN A 319 -36.33 27.27 4.24
C ASN A 319 -37.03 27.68 2.94
N VAL A 320 -36.59 27.16 1.78
CA VAL A 320 -37.29 27.35 0.50
C VAL A 320 -38.67 26.68 0.47
N VAL A 321 -38.86 25.59 1.22
CA VAL A 321 -40.15 24.90 1.35
C VAL A 321 -41.09 25.60 2.34
N LYS A 322 -40.58 26.42 3.27
CA LYS A 322 -41.39 27.11 4.29
C LYS A 322 -41.95 28.46 3.86
N GLU A 323 -41.26 29.21 2.99
CA GLU A 323 -41.77 30.50 2.48
C GLU A 323 -42.88 30.36 1.43
N GLY A 324 -43.18 29.14 0.96
CA GLY A 324 -44.31 28.86 0.08
C GLY A 324 -45.67 28.71 0.78
N ASN A 325 -45.71 28.64 2.12
CA ASN A 325 -46.95 28.41 2.87
C ASN A 325 -47.19 29.51 3.91
N ALA A 326 -47.34 30.75 3.45
CA ALA A 326 -48.09 31.76 4.19
C ALA A 326 -49.53 31.79 3.68
N THR A 327 -50.37 30.85 4.15
CA THR A 327 -51.74 31.12 4.64
C THR A 327 -52.36 29.82 5.19
N ALA A 328 -52.61 29.86 6.49
CA ALA A 328 -53.68 29.20 7.26
C ALA A 328 -54.35 27.91 6.74
N GLY A 329 -54.35 26.90 7.62
CA GLY A 329 -55.54 26.06 7.81
C GLY A 329 -55.37 24.55 7.59
N GLN A 330 -55.47 23.82 8.70
CA GLN A 330 -55.88 22.41 8.82
C GLN A 330 -54.88 21.31 8.41
N ALA A 331 -54.69 20.41 9.37
CA ALA A 331 -54.12 19.10 9.16
C ALA A 331 -55.00 18.27 8.22
N GLN A 332 -54.41 17.75 7.14
CA GLN A 332 -54.83 16.48 6.55
C GLN A 332 -53.69 15.87 5.73
N THR A 333 -53.49 14.58 5.99
CA THR A 333 -52.72 13.63 5.18
C THR A 333 -53.12 13.67 3.72
N GLN A 334 -52.19 13.82 2.78
CA GLN A 334 -52.19 13.08 1.51
C GLN A 334 -50.90 13.27 0.69
N SER A 335 -50.48 12.16 0.12
CA SER A 335 -49.54 12.01 -0.98
C SER A 335 -49.90 12.88 -2.19
N SER A 336 -48.96 13.68 -2.70
CA SER A 336 -48.82 13.92 -4.14
C SER A 336 -47.49 14.63 -4.44
N ALA A 337 -46.85 14.20 -5.52
CA ALA A 337 -45.70 14.86 -6.11
C ALA A 337 -46.08 16.28 -6.57
N GLY A 338 -45.58 17.29 -5.86
CA GLY A 338 -45.64 18.69 -6.27
C GLY A 338 -44.43 19.05 -7.12
N THR A 339 -44.62 19.22 -8.42
CA THR A 339 -43.60 19.65 -9.39
C THR A 339 -43.10 21.05 -9.04
N LEU A 340 -41.90 21.16 -8.46
CA LEU A 340 -41.11 22.38 -8.57
C LEU A 340 -40.88 22.61 -10.07
N LYS A 341 -41.48 23.66 -10.65
CA LYS A 341 -41.24 24.02 -12.04
C LYS A 341 -39.74 24.24 -12.20
N SER A 342 -39.09 23.37 -12.98
CA SER A 342 -37.63 23.31 -13.18
C SER A 342 -37.03 24.69 -13.41
N ASP A 343 -37.73 25.53 -14.15
CA ASP A 343 -37.18 26.76 -14.70
C ASP A 343 -36.89 27.83 -13.63
N SER A 344 -37.68 27.88 -12.54
CA SER A 344 -37.44 28.83 -11.44
C SER A 344 -36.30 28.39 -10.50
N LEU A 345 -36.10 27.08 -10.37
CA LEU A 345 -34.96 26.51 -9.64
C LEU A 345 -33.67 26.65 -10.45
N PHE A 346 -33.74 26.49 -11.77
CA PHE A 346 -32.63 26.71 -12.70
C PHE A 346 -32.17 28.17 -12.73
N ALA A 347 -33.10 29.13 -12.73
CA ALA A 347 -32.77 30.55 -12.64
C ALA A 347 -31.99 30.85 -11.36
N LYS A 348 -32.45 30.35 -10.20
CA LYS A 348 -31.77 30.56 -8.92
C LYS A 348 -30.38 29.93 -8.82
N ILE A 349 -30.17 28.75 -9.43
CA ILE A 349 -28.85 28.11 -9.49
C ILE A 349 -27.90 28.90 -10.40
N GLN A 350 -28.38 29.37 -11.56
CA GLN A 350 -27.57 30.23 -12.43
C GLN A 350 -27.28 31.59 -11.80
N ASP A 351 -28.22 32.17 -11.06
CA ASP A 351 -28.00 33.43 -10.34
C ASP A 351 -26.99 33.23 -9.19
N GLY A 352 -27.02 32.09 -8.51
CA GLY A 352 -26.01 31.71 -7.50
C GLY A 352 -24.61 31.52 -8.07
N ILE A 353 -24.49 30.90 -9.25
CA ILE A 353 -23.23 30.73 -9.99
C ILE A 353 -22.72 32.08 -10.50
N LYS A 354 -23.60 32.93 -11.06
CA LYS A 354 -23.23 34.29 -11.50
C LYS A 354 -22.82 35.20 -10.35
N ALA A 355 -23.42 35.02 -9.17
CA ALA A 355 -23.07 35.77 -7.97
C ALA A 355 -21.76 35.28 -7.32
N ASN A 356 -21.30 34.06 -7.65
CA ASN A 356 -20.07 33.46 -7.12
C ASN A 356 -19.31 32.69 -8.22
N PRO A 357 -18.86 33.35 -9.29
CA PRO A 357 -18.29 32.68 -10.46
C PRO A 357 -17.06 31.84 -10.11
N ASP A 358 -16.29 32.28 -9.12
CA ASP A 358 -15.06 31.66 -8.62
C ASP A 358 -15.31 30.32 -7.90
N LYS A 359 -16.57 29.98 -7.60
CA LYS A 359 -16.95 28.78 -6.82
C LYS A 359 -17.48 27.63 -7.70
N ALA A 360 -17.63 27.83 -9.00
CA ALA A 360 -17.94 26.75 -9.95
C ALA A 360 -16.68 25.98 -10.32
N LYS A 361 -16.77 24.67 -10.59
CA LYS A 361 -15.67 23.89 -11.17
C LYS A 361 -16.05 23.35 -12.53
N THR A 362 -15.25 23.69 -13.55
CA THR A 362 -15.43 23.22 -14.92
C THR A 362 -14.42 22.13 -15.26
N LEU A 363 -14.93 21.03 -15.80
CA LEU A 363 -14.14 19.98 -16.44
C LEU A 363 -14.22 20.18 -17.97
N ASP A 364 -13.16 20.70 -18.57
CA ASP A 364 -13.08 20.90 -20.02
C ASP A 364 -12.45 19.67 -20.68
N LEU A 365 -13.31 18.82 -21.24
CA LEU A 365 -12.92 17.62 -21.98
C LEU A 365 -12.75 17.85 -23.48
N LYS A 366 -12.99 19.07 -23.98
CA LYS A 366 -13.03 19.38 -25.42
C LYS A 366 -11.74 20.00 -25.92
N SER A 367 -11.14 20.89 -25.13
CA SER A 367 -10.02 21.73 -25.60
C SER A 367 -8.68 21.35 -25.01
N SER A 368 -8.62 21.03 -23.71
CA SER A 368 -7.35 20.84 -22.99
C SER A 368 -7.33 19.71 -21.96
N LEU A 369 -8.42 18.92 -21.79
CA LEU A 369 -8.55 17.89 -20.75
C LEU A 369 -8.15 18.42 -19.36
N SER A 370 -8.74 19.53 -18.94
CA SER A 370 -8.34 20.25 -17.74
C SER A 370 -9.51 20.50 -16.78
N VAL A 371 -9.21 20.53 -15.48
CA VAL A 371 -10.12 20.97 -14.43
C VAL A 371 -9.72 22.37 -13.98
N TYR A 372 -10.68 23.29 -13.91
CA TYR A 372 -10.42 24.64 -13.40
C TYR A 372 -11.65 25.21 -12.68
N GLU A 373 -11.41 26.22 -11.85
CA GLU A 373 -12.46 26.99 -11.18
C GLU A 373 -13.01 28.05 -12.14
N GLY A 374 -14.32 28.29 -12.09
CA GLY A 374 -15.05 29.19 -12.98
C GLY A 374 -15.95 28.49 -14.02
N GLU A 375 -16.71 29.30 -14.74
CA GLU A 375 -17.52 28.87 -15.89
C GLU A 375 -16.63 28.41 -17.07
N PRO A 376 -17.18 27.62 -18.03
CA PRO A 376 -16.43 27.21 -19.22
C PRO A 376 -15.85 28.40 -19.98
N LYS A 377 -14.53 28.38 -20.19
CA LYS A 377 -13.79 29.45 -20.88
C LYS A 377 -14.28 29.69 -22.30
N ASN A 378 -14.84 28.67 -22.95
CA ASN A 378 -15.38 28.73 -24.30
C ASN A 378 -16.78 28.07 -24.35
N GLY A 379 -17.82 28.87 -24.51
CA GLY A 379 -19.20 28.39 -24.70
C GLY A 379 -19.93 28.06 -23.40
N LYS A 380 -20.89 27.12 -23.46
CA LYS A 380 -21.67 26.66 -22.30
C LYS A 380 -21.32 25.21 -21.99
N ALA A 381 -21.48 24.80 -20.74
CA ALA A 381 -21.29 23.41 -20.35
C ALA A 381 -22.28 22.50 -21.10
N ASP A 382 -21.79 21.43 -21.74
CA ASP A 382 -22.66 20.46 -22.42
C ASP A 382 -23.49 19.64 -21.44
N THR A 383 -22.98 19.45 -20.24
CA THR A 383 -23.62 18.74 -19.13
C THR A 383 -23.25 19.44 -17.82
N THR A 384 -24.22 19.63 -16.93
CA THR A 384 -23.98 20.09 -15.56
C THR A 384 -24.50 19.05 -14.57
N LEU A 385 -23.67 18.69 -13.60
CA LEU A 385 -23.98 17.76 -12.52
C LEU A 385 -24.11 18.55 -11.22
N THR A 386 -25.14 18.25 -10.42
CA THR A 386 -25.32 18.84 -9.10
C THR A 386 -25.58 17.73 -8.10
N VAL A 387 -24.75 17.64 -7.07
CA VAL A 387 -24.76 16.59 -6.04
C VAL A 387 -24.21 17.18 -4.74
N SER A 388 -24.63 16.65 -3.59
CA SER A 388 -24.03 17.04 -2.31
C SER A 388 -22.65 16.40 -2.14
N ASP A 389 -21.79 16.97 -1.30
CA ASP A 389 -20.48 16.38 -1.01
C ASP A 389 -20.62 14.97 -0.41
N ASP A 390 -21.55 14.78 0.54
CA ASP A 390 -21.83 13.47 1.14
C ASP A 390 -22.26 12.44 0.09
N ASP A 391 -23.22 12.78 -0.78
CA ASP A 391 -23.68 11.88 -1.83
C ASP A 391 -22.60 11.65 -2.91
N MET A 392 -21.73 12.63 -3.16
CA MET A 392 -20.60 12.49 -4.07
C MET A 392 -19.53 11.56 -3.49
N MET A 393 -19.26 11.65 -2.19
CA MET A 393 -18.35 10.75 -1.47
C MET A 393 -18.93 9.33 -1.42
N ASP A 394 -20.22 9.17 -1.18
CA ASP A 394 -20.89 7.85 -1.26
C ASP A 394 -20.87 7.27 -2.69
N ILE A 395 -21.02 8.12 -3.71
CA ILE A 395 -20.88 7.71 -5.12
C ILE A 395 -19.45 7.28 -5.42
N ALA A 396 -18.44 8.04 -4.95
CA ALA A 396 -17.03 7.76 -5.16
C ALA A 396 -16.55 6.51 -4.39
N ALA A 397 -17.09 6.27 -3.20
CA ALA A 397 -16.84 5.08 -2.39
C ALA A 397 -17.63 3.84 -2.88
N GLY A 398 -18.49 4.00 -3.89
CA GLY A 398 -19.31 2.93 -4.46
C GLY A 398 -20.46 2.44 -3.58
N THR A 399 -20.73 3.11 -2.46
CA THR A 399 -21.84 2.80 -1.53
C THR A 399 -23.19 3.33 -2.04
N LEU A 400 -23.18 4.33 -2.94
CA LEU A 400 -24.35 4.86 -3.61
C LEU A 400 -24.20 4.80 -5.15
N GLY A 401 -25.02 4.00 -5.81
CA GLY A 401 -25.02 3.94 -7.28
C GLY A 401 -25.44 5.28 -7.92
N PRO A 402 -24.68 5.88 -8.87
CA PRO A 402 -25.01 7.16 -9.48
C PRO A 402 -26.41 7.20 -10.12
N GLN A 403 -26.84 6.09 -10.73
CA GLN A 403 -28.19 5.96 -11.31
C GLN A 403 -29.28 5.97 -10.22
N VAL A 404 -29.00 5.36 -9.06
CA VAL A 404 -29.89 5.37 -7.90
C VAL A 404 -29.94 6.76 -7.27
N ALA A 405 -28.80 7.45 -7.16
CA ALA A 405 -28.73 8.83 -6.72
C ALA A 405 -29.54 9.76 -7.64
N TYR A 406 -29.46 9.57 -8.95
CA TYR A 406 -30.25 10.33 -9.92
C TYR A 406 -31.75 10.08 -9.78
N LEU A 407 -32.18 8.83 -9.72
CA LEU A 407 -33.59 8.46 -9.54
C LEU A 407 -34.18 8.96 -8.22
N LYS A 408 -33.35 9.09 -7.18
CA LYS A 408 -33.75 9.65 -5.86
C LYS A 408 -33.61 11.18 -5.78
N GLY A 409 -33.18 11.85 -6.85
CA GLY A 409 -33.01 13.30 -6.90
C GLY A 409 -31.81 13.85 -6.12
N LYS A 410 -30.91 12.96 -5.67
CA LYS A 410 -29.65 13.27 -4.96
C LYS A 410 -28.53 13.71 -5.91
N LEU A 411 -28.52 13.15 -7.11
CA LEU A 411 -27.70 13.61 -8.24
C LEU A 411 -28.64 14.22 -9.28
N LYS A 412 -28.41 15.45 -9.70
CA LYS A 412 -29.15 16.10 -10.79
C LYS A 412 -28.23 16.30 -11.97
N ILE A 413 -28.77 16.05 -13.16
CA ILE A 413 -28.05 16.21 -14.42
C ILE A 413 -28.89 17.13 -15.32
N SER A 414 -28.25 18.14 -15.88
CA SER A 414 -28.85 19.02 -16.89
C SER A 414 -27.95 19.10 -18.12
N GLY A 415 -28.53 19.46 -19.28
CA GLY A 415 -27.84 19.38 -20.56
C GLY A 415 -27.89 17.98 -21.19
N ASN A 416 -26.84 17.57 -21.88
CA ASN A 416 -26.79 16.32 -22.63
C ASN A 416 -26.55 15.12 -21.69
N ILE A 417 -27.64 14.48 -21.28
CA ILE A 417 -27.62 13.32 -20.36
C ILE A 417 -26.80 12.14 -20.92
N MET A 418 -26.78 11.95 -22.25
CA MET A 418 -26.01 10.88 -22.88
C MET A 418 -24.50 11.08 -22.76
N LEU A 419 -24.03 12.33 -22.66
CA LEU A 419 -22.62 12.63 -22.38
C LEU A 419 -22.26 12.36 -20.92
N ALA A 420 -23.18 12.66 -19.98
CA ALA A 420 -23.00 12.34 -18.56
C ALA A 420 -22.79 10.83 -18.32
N GLN A 421 -23.50 9.99 -19.07
CA GLN A 421 -23.38 8.52 -18.97
C GLN A 421 -22.00 7.99 -19.39
N LYS A 422 -21.25 8.73 -20.22
CA LYS A 422 -19.88 8.37 -20.63
C LYS A 422 -18.86 8.51 -19.49
N LEU A 423 -19.20 9.20 -18.40
CA LEU A 423 -18.40 9.22 -17.17
C LEU A 423 -18.55 7.92 -16.37
N GLY A 424 -19.59 7.13 -16.61
CA GLY A 424 -19.86 5.89 -15.87
C GLY A 424 -18.74 4.85 -15.95
N PRO A 425 -18.17 4.56 -17.13
CA PRO A 425 -17.00 3.69 -17.25
C PRO A 425 -15.76 4.23 -16.52
N LEU A 426 -15.50 5.55 -16.58
CA LEU A 426 -14.37 6.21 -15.90
C LEU A 426 -14.50 6.14 -14.37
N LEU A 427 -15.70 6.36 -13.84
CA LEU A 427 -16.01 6.17 -12.43
C LEU A 427 -16.01 4.69 -12.02
N LYS A 428 -16.04 3.72 -12.94
CA LYS A 428 -15.94 2.29 -12.60
C LYS A 428 -14.50 1.76 -12.68
N SER A 429 -13.66 2.34 -13.53
CA SER A 429 -12.24 1.97 -13.63
C SER A 429 -11.41 2.57 -12.50
N ASP A 430 -11.74 3.79 -12.06
CA ASP A 430 -10.87 4.60 -11.19
C ASP A 430 -11.53 5.09 -9.88
N ALA A 431 -12.82 4.79 -9.61
CA ALA A 431 -13.40 5.06 -8.29
C ALA A 431 -12.95 3.99 -7.29
N LYS A 432 -11.79 4.24 -6.68
CA LYS A 432 -11.36 3.64 -5.42
C LYS A 432 -10.84 4.78 -4.54
N LEU A 433 -11.77 5.56 -4.00
CA LEU A 433 -11.54 6.22 -2.71
C LEU A 433 -11.79 5.19 -1.60
#